data_AF-A0A7C6YJW9-F1
#
_entry.id   AF-A0A7C6YJW9-F1
#
_cell.length_a   1.000
_cell.length_b   1.000
_cell.length_c   1.000
_cell.angle_alpha   90.00
_cell.angle_beta   90.00
_cell.angle_gamma   90.00
#
_symmetry.space_group_name_H-M   'P 1'
#
loop_
_entity.id
_entity.type
_entity.pdbx_description
1 polymer ?
#
loop_
_entity_poly.entity_id
_entity_poly.type
_entity_poly.pdbx_seq_one_letter_code
_entity_poly.pdbx_strand_id
1 'polypeptide(L)'
;MKRIITFISMILILSVLFASAAFAGTLNVTDITPRDGEGGKHPQNMAVKVTFDQDMMNEAAIEANKAYFRITDSNGVDQPFEIIYSADKYPKQLWLVLEQSLESNIEYTVKILPGIKSAEGGVLEEGMTTTFHTRNTDTDGKISLGLMVAMMVFMFGATSKAAKKATEKESFDTSGKIKEENLNPYKLAKIKGISLEEATAYVEKEKAKIAKRERKLEEERLRIEAEREAEIAAIEEELLAAERGAGTYRVSEPRSVKEAGGRVPRSVVKKNKAKREAAKAAVKAAEKSHSKKKKKK
;
A
#
# COMPACT_ATOMS: atom_id res chain seq x y z
N MET A 1 8.23 84.37 -23.38
CA MET A 1 6.97 83.58 -23.36
C MET A 1 7.07 82.29 -24.19
N LYS A 2 7.41 82.32 -25.49
CA LYS A 2 7.48 81.11 -26.34
C LYS A 2 8.39 79.98 -25.80
N ARG A 3 9.55 80.32 -25.22
CA ARG A 3 10.50 79.34 -24.63
C ARG A 3 9.99 78.66 -23.35
N ILE A 4 9.24 79.39 -22.53
CA ILE A 4 8.68 78.88 -21.27
C ILE A 4 7.54 77.91 -21.56
N ILE A 5 6.72 78.22 -22.59
CA ILE A 5 5.63 77.35 -23.05
C ILE A 5 6.18 76.04 -23.62
N THR A 6 7.29 76.07 -24.37
CA THR A 6 7.94 74.83 -24.85
C THR A 6 8.48 73.98 -23.71
N PHE A 7 9.10 74.57 -22.67
CA PHE A 7 9.58 73.81 -21.51
C PHE A 7 8.44 73.16 -20.73
N ILE A 8 7.33 73.86 -20.52
CA ILE A 8 6.17 73.31 -19.83
C ILE A 8 5.53 72.18 -20.65
N SER A 9 5.40 72.33 -21.98
CA SER A 9 4.86 71.25 -22.82
C SER A 9 5.78 70.03 -22.85
N MET A 10 7.10 70.22 -22.81
CA MET A 10 8.07 69.13 -22.83
C MET A 10 8.06 68.35 -21.50
N ILE A 11 7.91 69.03 -20.36
CA ILE A 11 7.72 68.38 -19.05
C ILE A 11 6.40 67.60 -19.03
N LEU A 12 5.32 68.16 -19.60
CA LEU A 12 4.03 67.51 -19.66
C LEU A 12 4.07 66.26 -20.56
N ILE A 13 4.72 66.33 -21.71
CA ILE A 13 4.94 65.18 -22.59
C ILE A 13 5.82 64.13 -21.91
N LEU A 14 6.87 64.53 -21.17
CA LEU A 14 7.69 63.62 -20.38
C LEU A 14 6.85 62.91 -19.30
N SER A 15 5.97 63.62 -18.61
CA SER A 15 5.10 63.03 -17.58
C SER A 15 4.11 62.01 -18.17
N VAL A 16 3.61 62.23 -19.39
CA VAL A 16 2.73 61.26 -20.06
C VAL A 16 3.50 60.04 -20.55
N LEU A 17 4.76 60.20 -20.98
CA LEU A 17 5.63 59.10 -21.42
C LEU A 17 6.13 58.22 -20.25
N PHE A 18 6.28 58.79 -19.05
CA PHE A 18 6.60 58.03 -17.83
C PHE A 18 5.36 57.51 -17.08
N ALA A 19 4.17 58.04 -17.39
CA ALA A 19 2.89 57.54 -16.90
C ALA A 19 2.33 56.43 -17.81
N SER A 20 3.17 55.49 -18.24
CA SER A 20 2.65 54.16 -18.58
C SER A 20 2.10 53.60 -17.26
N ALA A 21 0.81 53.78 -17.02
CA ALA A 21 0.08 52.98 -16.08
C ALA A 21 0.26 51.54 -16.56
N ALA A 22 1.28 50.87 -16.02
CA ALA A 22 1.40 49.43 -16.09
C ALA A 22 0.15 48.95 -15.35
N PHE A 23 -0.89 48.63 -16.12
CA PHE A 23 -1.99 47.81 -15.64
C PHE A 23 -1.36 46.45 -15.35
N ALA A 24 -0.73 46.34 -14.18
CA ALA A 24 -0.32 45.09 -13.61
C ALA A 24 -1.59 44.25 -13.51
N GLY A 25 -1.66 43.16 -14.28
CA GLY A 25 -2.78 42.23 -14.18
C GLY A 25 -2.85 41.68 -12.76
N THR A 26 -4.05 41.49 -12.23
CA THR A 26 -4.23 40.86 -10.90
C THR A 26 -3.67 39.44 -10.94
N LEU A 27 -2.84 39.08 -9.96
CA LEU A 27 -2.32 37.72 -9.80
C LEU A 27 -3.30 36.93 -8.94
N ASN A 28 -3.72 35.74 -9.39
CA ASN A 28 -4.64 34.88 -8.65
C ASN A 28 -4.04 33.50 -8.41
N VAL A 29 -4.38 32.91 -7.25
CA VAL A 29 -4.10 31.50 -6.98
C VAL A 29 -5.20 30.66 -7.62
N THR A 30 -4.82 29.75 -8.52
CA THR A 30 -5.75 28.89 -9.25
C THR A 30 -5.97 27.55 -8.56
N ASP A 31 -4.92 26.99 -7.95
CA ASP A 31 -4.99 25.71 -7.25
C ASP A 31 -3.94 25.63 -6.14
N ILE A 32 -4.27 24.87 -5.10
CA ILE A 32 -3.37 24.58 -3.99
C ILE A 32 -3.45 23.10 -3.63
N THR A 33 -2.29 22.48 -3.44
CA THR A 33 -2.18 21.08 -2.99
C THR A 33 -1.25 21.03 -1.78
N PRO A 34 -1.66 20.49 -0.63
CA PRO A 34 -2.97 19.93 -0.33
C PRO A 34 -4.14 20.91 -0.49
N ARG A 35 -5.32 20.40 -0.82
CA ARG A 35 -6.56 21.20 -0.84
C ARG A 35 -6.99 21.57 0.57
N ASP A 36 -7.83 22.58 0.69
CA ASP A 36 -8.37 23.00 1.98
C ASP A 36 -9.13 21.85 2.67
N GLY A 37 -8.77 21.60 3.94
CA GLY A 37 -9.27 20.48 4.74
C GLY A 37 -8.77 19.09 4.30
N GLU A 38 -7.85 18.99 3.33
CA GLU A 38 -7.41 17.70 2.80
C GLU A 38 -6.58 16.94 3.84
N GLY A 39 -7.00 15.71 4.15
CA GLY A 39 -6.34 14.85 5.14
C GLY A 39 -5.51 13.71 4.54
N GLY A 40 -4.95 12.89 5.43
CA GLY A 40 -4.23 11.67 5.04
C GLY A 40 -2.85 11.93 4.41
N LYS A 41 -2.34 13.15 4.51
CA LYS A 41 -1.05 13.51 3.94
C LYS A 41 0.10 12.92 4.77
N HIS A 42 1.08 12.31 4.11
CA HIS A 42 2.17 11.68 4.83
C HIS A 42 3.08 12.74 5.44
N PRO A 43 3.41 12.70 6.75
CA PRO A 43 4.13 13.81 7.41
C PRO A 43 5.56 14.06 6.88
N GLN A 44 6.15 13.09 6.19
CA GLN A 44 7.52 13.17 5.67
C GLN A 44 7.57 13.69 4.22
N ASN A 45 8.63 14.43 3.88
CA ASN A 45 8.90 14.96 2.54
C ASN A 45 7.71 15.73 1.94
N MET A 46 7.06 16.55 2.78
CA MET A 46 5.87 17.29 2.41
C MET A 46 6.22 18.52 1.59
N ALA A 47 5.40 18.81 0.58
CA ALA A 47 5.46 20.06 -0.16
C ALA A 47 4.05 20.60 -0.39
N VAL A 48 3.85 21.90 -0.11
CA VAL A 48 2.65 22.63 -0.49
C VAL A 48 2.87 23.25 -1.85
N LYS A 49 2.06 22.86 -2.84
CA LYS A 49 2.13 23.37 -4.21
C LYS A 49 1.08 24.46 -4.37
N VAL A 50 1.52 25.64 -4.77
CA VAL A 50 0.65 26.77 -5.06
C VAL A 50 0.77 27.07 -6.56
N THR A 51 -0.36 27.03 -7.27
CA THR A 51 -0.43 27.32 -8.70
C THR A 51 -1.08 28.67 -8.92
N PHE A 52 -0.46 29.51 -9.74
CA PHE A 52 -0.93 30.85 -10.09
C PHE A 52 -1.49 30.87 -11.51
N ASP A 53 -2.21 31.93 -11.86
CA ASP A 53 -2.67 32.18 -13.24
C ASP A 53 -1.57 32.75 -14.15
N GLN A 54 -0.54 33.38 -13.57
CA GLN A 54 0.62 33.97 -14.25
C GLN A 54 1.94 33.26 -13.91
N ASP A 55 2.98 33.51 -14.71
CA ASP A 55 4.31 32.93 -14.53
C ASP A 55 5.09 33.62 -13.40
N MET A 56 5.90 32.84 -12.66
CA MET A 56 6.64 33.32 -11.47
C MET A 56 8.13 33.61 -11.74
N MET A 57 8.57 33.62 -13.01
CA MET A 57 9.97 33.81 -13.42
C MET A 57 10.68 35.05 -12.83
N ASN A 58 11.43 34.85 -11.75
CA ASN A 58 12.71 35.48 -11.38
C ASN A 58 13.12 34.91 -10.00
N GLU A 59 14.18 34.09 -9.91
CA GLU A 59 14.59 33.45 -8.63
C GLU A 59 14.78 34.45 -7.48
N ALA A 60 15.33 35.64 -7.76
CA ALA A 60 15.48 36.69 -6.76
C ALA A 60 14.13 37.26 -6.29
N ALA A 61 13.12 37.29 -7.15
CA ALA A 61 11.77 37.68 -6.77
C ALA A 61 11.07 36.57 -5.97
N ILE A 62 11.38 35.31 -6.24
CA ILE A 62 10.82 34.15 -5.52
C ILE A 62 11.33 34.12 -4.07
N GLU A 63 12.63 34.40 -3.86
CA GLU A 63 13.20 34.62 -2.53
C GLU A 63 12.47 35.74 -1.77
N ALA A 64 12.23 36.88 -2.43
CA ALA A 64 11.47 37.98 -1.83
C ALA A 64 10.02 37.59 -1.52
N ASN A 65 9.41 36.74 -2.36
CA ASN A 65 8.06 36.24 -2.15
C ASN A 65 7.96 35.30 -0.94
N LYS A 66 9.07 34.72 -0.44
CA LYS A 66 9.09 33.83 0.73
C LYS A 66 8.45 34.44 1.97
N ALA A 67 8.63 35.74 2.17
CA ALA A 67 8.06 36.47 3.33
C ALA A 67 6.52 36.49 3.36
N TYR A 68 5.87 36.23 2.22
CA TYR A 68 4.41 36.22 2.09
C TYR A 68 3.79 34.85 2.30
N PHE A 69 4.59 33.80 2.49
CA PHE A 69 4.11 32.46 2.80
C PHE A 69 4.38 32.14 4.27
N ARG A 70 3.39 31.55 4.96
CA ARG A 70 3.56 30.99 6.29
C ARG A 70 2.85 29.66 6.38
N ILE A 71 3.50 28.69 7.02
CA ILE A 71 2.90 27.40 7.35
C ILE A 71 2.99 27.27 8.86
N THR A 72 1.87 27.13 9.55
CA THR A 72 1.82 27.00 11.01
C THR A 72 1.15 25.70 11.40
N ASP A 73 1.55 25.11 12.52
CA ASP A 73 0.80 24.02 13.15
C ASP A 73 -0.47 24.53 13.86
N SER A 74 -1.21 23.61 14.48
CA SER A 74 -2.39 23.92 15.29
C SER A 74 -2.09 24.78 16.53
N ASN A 75 -0.83 24.84 16.97
CA ASN A 75 -0.39 25.64 18.11
C ASN A 75 0.11 27.04 17.70
N GLY A 76 0.16 27.33 16.39
CA GLY A 76 0.67 28.57 15.83
C GLY A 76 2.20 28.61 15.68
N VAL A 77 2.89 27.47 15.76
CA VAL A 77 4.33 27.33 15.53
C VAL A 77 4.62 27.31 14.03
N ASP A 78 5.44 28.27 13.58
CA ASP A 78 5.88 28.38 12.20
C ASP A 78 6.75 27.17 11.80
N GLN A 79 6.44 26.59 10.65
CA GLN A 79 7.17 25.48 10.05
C GLN A 79 8.14 26.00 8.99
N PRO A 80 9.45 25.70 9.09
CA PRO A 80 10.42 26.15 8.11
C PRO A 80 10.24 25.42 6.77
N PHE A 81 10.36 26.18 5.68
CA PHE A 81 10.22 25.68 4.32
C PHE A 81 11.18 26.40 3.37
N GLU A 82 11.47 25.75 2.25
CA GLU A 82 12.15 26.31 1.10
C GLU A 82 11.20 26.38 -0.09
N ILE A 83 11.38 27.38 -0.96
CA ILE A 83 10.60 27.48 -2.18
C ILE A 83 11.38 26.86 -3.32
N ILE A 84 10.86 25.77 -3.88
CA ILE A 84 11.36 25.18 -5.11
C ILE A 84 10.49 25.66 -6.27
N TYR A 85 11.17 26.10 -7.33
CA TYR A 85 10.56 26.58 -8.56
C TYR A 85 11.24 25.93 -9.76
N SER A 86 10.46 25.63 -10.80
CA SER A 86 11.00 25.12 -12.07
C SER A 86 10.36 25.87 -13.22
N ALA A 87 11.10 26.83 -13.77
CA ALA A 87 10.63 27.66 -14.88
C ALA A 87 10.30 26.83 -16.14
N ASP A 88 11.07 25.77 -16.40
CA ASP A 88 10.92 24.94 -17.60
C ASP A 88 9.72 23.98 -17.54
N LYS A 89 9.40 23.46 -16.35
CA LYS A 89 8.36 22.43 -16.17
C LYS A 89 7.08 22.97 -15.59
N TYR A 90 7.19 23.90 -14.64
CA TYR A 90 6.08 24.42 -13.85
C TYR A 90 6.23 25.94 -13.63
N PRO A 91 6.21 26.76 -14.70
CA PRO A 91 6.44 28.21 -14.62
C PRO A 91 5.44 28.97 -13.74
N LYS A 92 4.26 28.38 -13.52
CA LYS A 92 3.16 28.95 -12.72
C LYS A 92 3.05 28.36 -11.31
N GLN A 93 4.00 27.51 -10.88
CA GLN A 93 3.89 26.81 -9.60
C GLN A 93 5.06 27.09 -8.68
N LEU A 94 4.76 27.39 -7.42
CA LEU A 94 5.73 27.44 -6.33
C LEU A 94 5.49 26.26 -5.41
N TRP A 95 6.56 25.52 -5.10
CA TRP A 95 6.49 24.37 -4.19
C TRP A 95 7.17 24.76 -2.89
N LEU A 96 6.38 24.91 -1.83
CA LEU A 96 6.85 25.15 -0.47
C LEU A 96 7.22 23.81 0.16
N VAL A 97 8.49 23.43 0.07
CA VAL A 97 9.00 22.16 0.60
C VAL A 97 9.39 22.36 2.05
N LEU A 98 8.78 21.59 2.95
CA LEU A 98 9.06 21.66 4.37
C LEU A 98 10.45 21.07 4.66
N GLU A 99 11.27 21.79 5.42
CA GLU A 99 12.63 21.36 5.75
C GLU A 99 12.64 20.19 6.74
N GLN A 100 11.60 20.10 7.57
CA GLN A 100 11.46 19.11 8.61
C GLN A 100 10.23 18.23 8.38
N SER A 101 10.28 17.02 8.95
CA SER A 101 9.10 16.15 8.96
C SER A 101 8.04 16.75 9.88
N LEU A 102 6.81 16.77 9.39
CA LEU A 102 5.67 17.20 10.18
C LEU A 102 5.34 16.15 11.24
N GLU A 103 4.63 16.58 12.27
CA GLU A 103 4.06 15.69 13.27
C GLU A 103 2.84 14.95 12.69
N SER A 104 2.60 13.75 13.20
CA SER A 104 1.48 12.92 12.75
C SER A 104 0.17 13.34 13.39
N ASN A 105 -0.92 13.22 12.64
CA ASN A 105 -2.28 13.49 13.12
C ASN A 105 -2.49 14.93 13.63
N ILE A 106 -1.90 15.91 12.94
CA ILE A 106 -2.01 17.34 13.26
C ILE A 106 -2.53 18.11 12.05
N GLU A 107 -3.32 19.15 12.33
CA GLU A 107 -3.77 20.12 11.36
C GLU A 107 -2.72 21.23 11.20
N TYR A 108 -2.39 21.55 9.95
CA TYR A 108 -1.51 22.63 9.58
C TYR A 108 -2.27 23.67 8.76
N THR A 109 -1.93 24.94 8.98
CA THR A 109 -2.51 26.08 8.27
C THR A 109 -1.47 26.69 7.35
N VAL A 110 -1.81 26.83 6.07
CA VAL A 110 -1.03 27.57 5.07
C VAL A 110 -1.66 28.93 4.86
N LYS A 111 -0.90 29.99 5.12
CA LYS A 111 -1.29 31.39 4.90
C LYS A 111 -0.46 31.96 3.76
N ILE A 112 -1.15 32.45 2.75
CA ILE A 112 -0.59 33.20 1.63
C ILE A 112 -1.03 34.65 1.82
N LEU A 113 -0.09 35.53 2.13
CA LEU A 113 -0.33 36.94 2.39
C LEU A 113 -0.40 37.72 1.06
N PRO A 114 -1.14 38.85 1.04
CA PRO A 114 -1.17 39.72 -0.13
C PRO A 114 0.21 40.37 -0.36
N GLY A 115 0.56 40.63 -1.62
CA GLY A 115 1.80 41.30 -2.02
C GLY A 115 2.80 40.44 -2.81
N ILE A 116 2.47 39.17 -3.08
CA ILE A 116 3.25 38.30 -3.98
C ILE A 116 3.28 38.90 -5.37
N LYS A 117 4.46 38.91 -6.00
CA LYS A 117 4.66 39.44 -7.35
C LYS A 117 4.96 38.33 -8.35
N SER A 118 4.31 38.39 -9.51
CA SER A 118 4.59 37.54 -10.67
C SER A 118 5.70 38.15 -11.55
N ALA A 119 6.17 37.38 -12.55
CA ALA A 119 7.11 37.87 -13.55
C ALA A 119 6.52 38.95 -14.46
N GLU A 120 5.20 38.89 -14.69
CA GLU A 120 4.46 39.83 -15.52
C GLU A 120 4.15 41.16 -14.79
N GLY A 121 4.57 41.27 -13.52
CA GLY A 121 4.36 42.43 -12.66
C GLY A 121 3.01 42.44 -11.95
N GLY A 122 2.22 41.38 -12.09
CA GLY A 122 0.97 41.19 -11.36
C GLY A 122 1.20 40.99 -9.87
N VAL A 123 0.25 41.47 -9.07
CA VAL A 123 0.32 41.42 -7.60
C VAL A 123 -0.87 40.65 -7.06
N LEU A 124 -0.62 39.78 -6.07
CA LEU A 124 -1.68 39.12 -5.33
C LEU A 124 -2.30 40.13 -4.35
N GLU A 125 -3.50 40.60 -4.64
CA GLU A 125 -4.18 41.63 -3.84
C GLU A 125 -4.85 41.06 -2.60
N GLU A 126 -5.43 39.86 -2.71
CA GLU A 126 -6.11 39.16 -1.63
C GLU A 126 -5.30 37.95 -1.20
N GLY A 127 -4.96 37.91 0.09
CA GLY A 127 -4.38 36.72 0.69
C GLY A 127 -5.40 35.60 0.85
N MET A 128 -4.91 34.38 1.03
CA MET A 128 -5.75 33.21 1.29
C MET A 128 -5.19 32.38 2.43
N THR A 129 -6.06 31.66 3.13
CA THR A 129 -5.71 30.72 4.18
C THR A 129 -6.35 29.38 3.85
N THR A 130 -5.59 28.30 4.01
CA THR A 130 -6.06 26.93 3.80
C THR A 130 -5.50 26.03 4.88
N THR A 131 -6.17 24.93 5.15
CA THR A 131 -5.68 23.93 6.12
C THR A 131 -5.52 22.56 5.51
N PHE A 132 -4.67 21.73 6.11
CA PHE A 132 -4.51 20.32 5.73
C PHE A 132 -4.15 19.49 6.95
N HIS A 133 -4.47 18.19 6.89
CA HIS A 133 -4.25 17.26 8.00
C HIS A 133 -3.21 16.19 7.64
N THR A 134 -2.25 15.98 8.54
CA THR A 134 -1.30 14.88 8.41
C THR A 134 -1.93 13.56 8.85
N ARG A 135 -1.51 12.47 8.22
CA ARG A 135 -1.96 11.11 8.54
C ARG A 135 -1.44 10.68 9.91
N ASN A 136 -2.23 9.87 10.61
CA ASN A 136 -1.83 9.24 11.87
C ASN A 136 -0.89 8.04 11.63
N THR A 137 0.42 8.31 11.53
CA THR A 137 1.41 7.25 11.27
C THR A 137 1.69 6.36 12.49
N ASP A 138 1.42 6.82 13.71
CA ASP A 138 1.61 6.03 14.93
C ASP A 138 0.68 4.81 14.95
N THR A 139 -0.56 4.99 14.49
CA THR A 139 -1.54 3.91 14.40
C THR A 139 -1.16 2.94 13.27
N ASP A 140 -0.69 3.44 12.13
CA ASP A 140 -0.19 2.61 11.03
C ASP A 140 1.01 1.74 11.44
N GLY A 141 1.94 2.32 12.22
CA GLY A 141 3.10 1.61 12.77
C GLY A 141 2.68 0.48 13.69
N LYS A 142 1.69 0.72 14.56
CA LYS A 142 1.14 -0.32 15.46
C LYS A 142 0.38 -1.40 14.70
N ILE A 143 -0.40 -1.05 13.69
CA ILE A 143 -1.15 -2.03 12.86
C ILE A 143 -0.18 -2.90 12.07
N SER A 144 0.82 -2.30 11.41
CA SER A 144 1.81 -3.05 10.63
C SER A 144 2.68 -3.95 11.51
N LEU A 145 3.10 -3.48 12.70
CA LEU A 145 3.78 -4.30 13.70
C LEU A 145 2.86 -5.43 14.19
N GLY A 146 1.60 -5.14 14.48
CA GLY A 146 0.60 -6.13 14.88
C GLY A 146 0.41 -7.23 13.83
N LEU A 147 0.29 -6.84 12.56
CA LEU A 147 0.19 -7.77 11.43
C LEU A 147 1.47 -8.60 11.27
N MET A 148 2.66 -7.99 11.44
CA MET A 148 3.94 -8.70 11.41
C MET A 148 4.04 -9.73 12.54
N VAL A 149 3.66 -9.35 13.77
CA VAL A 149 3.62 -10.26 14.92
C VAL A 149 2.60 -11.38 14.68
N ALA A 150 1.42 -11.07 14.15
CA ALA A 150 0.40 -12.07 13.82
C ALA A 150 0.91 -13.04 12.75
N MET A 151 1.58 -12.56 11.70
CA MET A 151 2.18 -13.39 10.66
C MET A 151 3.33 -14.23 11.20
N MET A 152 4.13 -13.70 12.12
CA MET A 152 5.18 -14.44 12.83
C MET A 152 4.56 -15.53 13.70
N VAL A 153 3.57 -15.22 14.55
CA VAL A 153 2.85 -16.23 15.37
C VAL A 153 2.19 -17.29 14.49
N PHE A 154 1.61 -16.89 13.35
CA PHE A 154 1.05 -17.82 12.37
C PHE A 154 2.13 -18.71 11.74
N MET A 155 3.25 -18.15 11.29
CA MET A 155 4.37 -18.93 10.74
C MET A 155 5.00 -19.82 11.80
N PHE A 156 5.23 -19.37 13.03
CA PHE A 156 5.77 -20.19 14.11
C PHE A 156 4.78 -21.27 14.54
N GLY A 157 3.48 -20.97 14.58
CA GLY A 157 2.43 -21.95 14.86
C GLY A 157 2.26 -22.97 13.74
N ALA A 158 2.26 -22.54 12.49
CA ALA A 158 2.19 -23.41 11.32
C ALA A 158 3.49 -24.21 11.13
N THR A 159 4.66 -23.62 11.37
CA THR A 159 5.97 -24.31 11.33
C THR A 159 6.11 -25.24 12.51
N SER A 160 5.63 -24.90 13.71
CA SER A 160 5.62 -25.80 14.87
C SER A 160 4.60 -26.92 14.68
N LYS A 161 3.45 -26.68 14.04
CA LYS A 161 2.50 -27.74 13.64
C LYS A 161 3.02 -28.55 12.47
N ALA A 162 3.78 -27.98 11.53
CA ALA A 162 4.39 -28.69 10.42
C ALA A 162 5.63 -29.45 10.86
N ALA A 163 6.41 -28.95 11.82
CA ALA A 163 7.54 -29.60 12.46
C ALA A 163 7.06 -30.61 13.49
N LYS A 164 5.98 -30.37 14.24
CA LYS A 164 5.28 -31.43 14.99
C LYS A 164 4.70 -32.44 14.03
N LYS A 165 4.00 -32.07 12.96
CA LYS A 165 3.51 -33.03 11.96
C LYS A 165 4.64 -33.69 11.16
N ALA A 166 5.84 -33.11 11.07
CA ALA A 166 7.01 -33.68 10.42
C ALA A 166 7.84 -34.51 11.38
N THR A 167 7.87 -34.21 12.68
CA THR A 167 8.44 -35.05 13.74
C THR A 167 7.45 -36.09 14.23
N GLU A 168 6.16 -35.91 14.00
CA GLU A 168 5.04 -36.84 14.17
C GLU A 168 4.89 -37.65 12.89
N LYS A 169 5.26 -37.14 11.70
CA LYS A 169 5.48 -37.96 10.50
C LYS A 169 6.82 -38.68 10.53
N GLU A 170 7.89 -38.09 11.04
CA GLU A 170 9.17 -38.79 11.25
C GLU A 170 9.05 -39.71 12.47
N SER A 171 8.31 -39.41 13.52
CA SER A 171 7.96 -40.41 14.55
C SER A 171 6.81 -41.31 14.09
N PHE A 172 6.07 -41.03 13.03
CA PHE A 172 5.15 -42.00 12.42
C PHE A 172 5.85 -42.87 11.36
N ASP A 173 6.92 -42.40 10.74
CA ASP A 173 7.78 -43.15 9.82
C ASP A 173 8.92 -43.88 10.56
N THR A 174 9.36 -43.40 11.73
CA THR A 174 10.37 -44.04 12.61
C THR A 174 9.74 -44.72 13.85
N SER A 175 8.51 -44.37 14.24
CA SER A 175 7.72 -45.09 15.25
C SER A 175 6.30 -45.37 14.74
N GLY A 176 6.24 -46.02 13.58
CA GLY A 176 5.03 -46.57 12.97
C GLY A 176 3.99 -46.98 14.00
N LYS A 177 2.85 -46.29 13.93
CA LYS A 177 1.64 -46.52 14.72
C LYS A 177 1.81 -46.15 16.20
N ILE A 178 0.81 -45.47 16.76
CA ILE A 178 0.40 -45.82 18.14
C ILE A 178 0.19 -47.33 18.09
N LYS A 179 1.18 -48.06 18.60
CA LYS A 179 1.47 -49.45 18.21
C LYS A 179 0.21 -50.31 18.27
N GLU A 180 -0.39 -50.58 17.11
CA GLU A 180 -1.28 -51.73 16.95
C GLU A 180 -0.52 -53.04 17.29
N GLU A 181 0.81 -53.03 17.18
CA GLU A 181 1.67 -54.11 17.68
C GLU A 181 1.61 -54.30 19.21
N ASN A 182 1.22 -53.26 19.96
CA ASN A 182 1.12 -53.28 21.42
C ASN A 182 -0.33 -53.52 21.90
N LEU A 183 -1.28 -53.67 20.96
CA LEU A 183 -2.65 -54.13 21.21
C LEU A 183 -2.88 -55.56 20.68
N ASN A 184 -1.82 -56.33 20.41
CA ASN A 184 -1.96 -57.75 20.14
C ASN A 184 -2.24 -58.48 21.47
N PRO A 185 -3.44 -59.07 21.66
CA PRO A 185 -3.83 -59.70 22.93
C PRO A 185 -2.85 -60.80 23.37
N TYR A 186 -2.31 -61.57 22.42
CA TYR A 186 -1.38 -62.66 22.71
C TYR A 186 0.00 -62.18 23.18
N LYS A 187 0.51 -61.07 22.63
CA LYS A 187 1.76 -60.47 23.08
C LYS A 187 1.60 -59.80 24.45
N LEU A 188 0.45 -59.16 24.69
CA LEU A 188 0.11 -58.54 25.98
C LEU A 188 -0.06 -59.59 27.09
N ALA A 189 -0.75 -60.70 26.82
CA ALA A 189 -0.89 -61.82 27.74
C ALA A 189 0.48 -62.39 28.13
N LYS A 190 1.37 -62.60 27.15
CA LYS A 190 2.73 -63.16 27.37
C LYS A 190 3.67 -62.21 28.14
N ILE A 191 3.58 -60.90 27.90
CA ILE A 191 4.44 -59.91 28.55
C ILE A 191 3.94 -59.56 29.95
N LYS A 192 2.62 -59.52 30.16
CA LYS A 192 2.01 -59.14 31.44
C LYS A 192 1.64 -60.33 32.34
N GLY A 193 1.72 -61.56 31.84
CA GLY A 193 1.36 -62.77 32.59
C GLY A 193 -0.15 -62.91 32.86
N ILE A 194 -0.98 -62.33 31.99
CA ILE A 194 -2.44 -62.20 32.15
C ILE A 194 -3.14 -63.17 31.18
N SER A 195 -4.38 -63.60 31.49
CA SER A 195 -5.16 -64.48 30.61
C SER A 195 -5.47 -63.82 29.25
N LEU A 196 -5.69 -64.64 28.22
CA LEU A 196 -5.95 -64.16 26.86
C LEU A 196 -7.23 -63.32 26.76
N GLU A 197 -8.26 -63.71 27.50
CA GLU A 197 -9.55 -63.01 27.54
C GLU A 197 -9.44 -61.60 28.15
N GLU A 198 -8.68 -61.46 29.23
CA GLU A 198 -8.42 -60.16 29.86
C GLU A 198 -7.55 -59.27 28.96
N ALA A 199 -6.61 -59.85 28.22
CA ALA A 199 -5.83 -59.12 27.23
C ALA A 199 -6.68 -58.62 26.06
N THR A 200 -7.67 -59.40 25.59
CA THR A 200 -8.63 -58.96 24.56
C THR A 200 -9.54 -57.84 25.05
N ALA A 201 -10.05 -57.95 26.29
CA ALA A 201 -10.91 -56.91 26.88
C ALA A 201 -10.17 -55.59 27.11
N TYR A 202 -8.87 -55.65 27.46
CA TYR A 202 -8.03 -54.46 27.59
C TYR A 202 -7.81 -53.77 26.23
N VAL A 203 -7.58 -54.55 25.19
CA VAL A 203 -7.39 -54.08 23.82
C VAL A 203 -8.65 -53.40 23.28
N GLU A 204 -9.82 -53.98 23.50
CA GLU A 204 -11.09 -53.39 23.07
C GLU A 204 -11.42 -52.09 23.81
N LYS A 205 -11.15 -52.04 25.14
CA LYS A 205 -11.32 -50.81 25.93
C LYS A 205 -10.40 -49.69 25.48
N GLU A 206 -9.15 -49.99 25.15
CA GLU A 206 -8.20 -48.99 24.63
C GLU A 206 -8.60 -48.52 23.22
N LYS A 207 -9.00 -49.42 22.32
CA LYS A 207 -9.54 -49.06 20.99
C LYS A 207 -10.75 -48.15 21.09
N ALA A 208 -11.68 -48.44 22.01
CA ALA A 208 -12.86 -47.60 22.23
C ALA A 208 -12.50 -46.19 22.76
N LYS A 209 -11.51 -46.08 23.65
CA LYS A 209 -11.02 -44.77 24.15
C LYS A 209 -10.29 -43.96 23.08
N ILE A 210 -9.58 -44.61 22.16
CA ILE A 210 -8.91 -43.97 21.03
C ILE A 210 -9.96 -43.45 20.05
N ALA A 211 -10.91 -44.30 19.64
CA ALA A 211 -12.00 -43.89 18.75
C ALA A 211 -12.85 -42.74 19.32
N LYS A 212 -13.09 -42.72 20.64
CA LYS A 212 -13.80 -41.60 21.30
C LYS A 212 -12.99 -40.30 21.30
N ARG A 213 -11.66 -40.38 21.43
CA ARG A 213 -10.78 -39.20 21.36
C ARG A 213 -10.67 -38.67 19.94
N GLU A 214 -10.58 -39.54 18.94
CA GLU A 214 -10.54 -39.15 17.52
C GLU A 214 -11.82 -38.45 17.09
N ARG A 215 -13.01 -38.98 17.47
CA ARG A 215 -14.29 -38.32 17.18
C ARG A 215 -14.40 -36.92 17.79
N LYS A 216 -13.96 -36.73 19.03
CA LYS A 216 -13.96 -35.40 19.67
C LYS A 216 -13.03 -34.42 18.97
N LEU A 217 -11.88 -34.89 18.52
CA LEU A 217 -10.88 -34.07 17.84
C LEU A 217 -11.35 -33.69 16.42
N GLU A 218 -12.06 -34.59 15.74
CA GLU A 218 -12.70 -34.31 14.45
C GLU A 218 -13.85 -33.30 14.58
N GLU A 219 -14.68 -33.43 15.61
CA GLU A 219 -15.75 -32.47 15.93
C GLU A 219 -15.21 -31.07 16.26
N GLU A 220 -14.14 -30.98 17.05
CA GLU A 220 -13.48 -29.71 17.37
C GLU A 220 -12.85 -29.07 16.12
N ARG A 221 -12.28 -29.87 15.21
CA ARG A 221 -11.74 -29.38 13.95
C ARG A 221 -12.82 -28.82 13.03
N LEU A 222 -13.95 -29.52 12.90
CA LEU A 222 -15.09 -29.04 12.13
C LEU A 222 -15.66 -27.75 12.71
N ARG A 223 -15.68 -27.60 14.04
CA ARG A 223 -16.11 -26.35 14.70
C ARG A 223 -15.17 -25.19 14.40
N ILE A 224 -13.86 -25.40 14.48
CA ILE A 224 -12.86 -24.37 14.17
C ILE A 224 -12.89 -23.97 12.69
N GLU A 225 -13.09 -24.93 11.79
CA GLU A 225 -13.24 -24.66 10.35
C GLU A 225 -14.51 -23.84 10.07
N ALA A 226 -15.64 -24.16 10.71
CA ALA A 226 -16.87 -23.37 10.62
C ALA A 226 -16.76 -21.96 11.22
N GLU A 227 -16.10 -21.81 12.38
CA GLU A 227 -15.83 -20.50 13.00
C GLU A 227 -14.96 -19.61 12.08
N ARG A 228 -13.94 -20.18 11.43
CA ARG A 228 -13.10 -19.47 10.46
C ARG A 228 -13.84 -19.07 9.20
N GLU A 229 -14.68 -19.94 8.66
CA GLU A 229 -15.50 -19.61 7.49
C GLU A 229 -16.50 -18.49 7.81
N ALA A 230 -17.09 -18.48 9.00
CA ALA A 230 -17.95 -17.39 9.46
C ALA A 230 -17.20 -16.07 9.64
N GLU A 231 -15.98 -16.10 10.19
CA GLU A 231 -15.12 -14.91 10.34
C GLU A 231 -14.71 -14.34 8.97
N ILE A 232 -14.33 -15.19 8.02
CA ILE A 232 -14.00 -14.79 6.65
C ILE A 232 -15.22 -14.16 5.95
N ALA A 233 -16.40 -14.77 6.10
CA ALA A 233 -17.64 -14.24 5.53
C ALA A 233 -18.01 -12.86 6.13
N ALA A 234 -17.81 -12.66 7.43
CA ALA A 234 -18.06 -11.37 8.09
C ALA A 234 -17.10 -10.27 7.59
N ILE A 235 -15.81 -10.60 7.42
CA ILE A 235 -14.82 -9.67 6.87
C ILE A 235 -15.14 -9.32 5.41
N GLU A 236 -15.56 -10.30 4.60
CA GLU A 236 -15.98 -10.06 3.22
C GLU A 236 -17.23 -9.18 3.14
N GLU A 237 -18.20 -9.37 4.04
CA GLU A 237 -19.40 -8.55 4.12
C GLU A 237 -19.09 -7.10 4.55
N GLU A 238 -18.18 -6.91 5.50
CA GLU A 238 -17.72 -5.58 5.94
C GLU A 238 -16.97 -4.83 4.81
N LEU A 239 -16.08 -5.53 4.10
CA LEU A 239 -15.41 -4.99 2.91
C LEU A 239 -16.40 -4.64 1.80
N LEU A 240 -17.40 -5.49 1.56
CA LEU A 240 -18.47 -5.23 0.59
C LEU A 240 -19.34 -4.03 0.96
N ALA A 241 -19.61 -3.84 2.26
CA ALA A 241 -20.34 -2.67 2.74
C ALA A 241 -19.52 -1.37 2.53
N ALA A 242 -18.21 -1.43 2.76
CA ALA A 242 -17.30 -0.31 2.50
C ALA A 242 -17.19 0.02 1.01
N GLU A 243 -17.12 -0.98 0.12
CA GLU A 243 -17.08 -0.77 -1.34
C GLU A 243 -18.39 -0.20 -1.90
N ARG A 244 -19.57 -0.59 -1.38
CA ARG A 244 -20.86 -0.05 -1.84
C ARG A 244 -21.01 1.46 -1.61
N GLY A 245 -20.28 2.03 -0.66
CA GLY A 245 -20.24 3.48 -0.43
C GLY A 245 -19.46 4.27 -1.50
N ALA A 246 -18.63 3.61 -2.31
CA ALA A 246 -17.62 4.26 -3.16
C ALA A 246 -18.04 4.50 -4.62
N GLY A 247 -19.30 4.25 -5.01
CA GLY A 247 -19.80 4.58 -6.35
C GLY A 247 -19.12 3.83 -7.51
N THR A 248 -18.41 2.75 -7.23
CA THR A 248 -17.70 1.92 -8.22
C THR A 248 -18.60 0.80 -8.75
N TYR A 249 -18.75 0.74 -10.07
CA TYR A 249 -19.51 -0.31 -10.74
C TYR A 249 -18.69 -1.60 -10.86
N ARG A 250 -19.28 -2.73 -10.49
CA ARG A 250 -18.66 -4.05 -10.61
C ARG A 250 -18.64 -4.49 -12.08
N VAL A 251 -17.44 -4.69 -12.64
CA VAL A 251 -17.27 -5.32 -13.95
C VAL A 251 -17.19 -6.84 -13.76
N SER A 252 -17.84 -7.60 -14.64
CA SER A 252 -17.79 -9.07 -14.61
C SER A 252 -16.36 -9.58 -14.78
N GLU A 253 -16.04 -10.69 -14.11
CA GLU A 253 -14.73 -11.32 -14.18
C GLU A 253 -14.28 -11.62 -15.63
N PRO A 254 -12.97 -11.56 -15.92
CA PRO A 254 -12.45 -11.87 -17.24
C PRO A 254 -12.77 -13.31 -17.64
N ARG A 255 -13.58 -13.50 -18.67
CA ARG A 255 -13.88 -14.83 -19.23
C ARG A 255 -12.88 -15.18 -20.31
N SER A 256 -12.54 -16.46 -20.42
CA SER A 256 -11.69 -16.93 -21.52
C SER A 256 -12.42 -16.77 -22.87
N VAL A 257 -11.67 -16.57 -23.95
CA VAL A 257 -12.22 -16.44 -25.32
C VAL A 257 -13.11 -17.64 -25.68
N LYS A 258 -12.81 -18.82 -25.13
CA LYS A 258 -13.59 -20.04 -25.33
C LYS A 258 -14.93 -20.02 -24.59
N GLU A 259 -14.96 -19.53 -23.35
CA GLU A 259 -16.19 -19.35 -22.57
C GLU A 259 -17.08 -18.24 -23.14
N ALA A 260 -16.48 -17.25 -23.80
CA ALA A 260 -17.19 -16.21 -24.55
C ALA A 260 -17.65 -16.66 -25.95
N GLY A 261 -17.56 -17.96 -26.28
CA GLY A 261 -18.00 -18.52 -27.58
C GLY A 261 -17.07 -18.22 -28.76
N GLY A 262 -15.94 -17.54 -28.53
CA GLY A 262 -14.96 -17.20 -29.55
C GLY A 262 -13.99 -18.33 -29.87
N ARG A 263 -13.48 -18.35 -31.11
CA ARG A 263 -12.38 -19.24 -31.50
C ARG A 263 -11.04 -18.58 -31.22
N VAL A 264 -10.16 -19.31 -30.53
CA VAL A 264 -8.77 -18.89 -30.32
C VAL A 264 -8.06 -18.78 -31.68
N PRO A 265 -7.38 -17.66 -31.99
CA PRO A 265 -6.66 -17.49 -33.25
C PRO A 265 -5.62 -18.58 -33.50
N ARG A 266 -5.56 -19.09 -34.73
CA ARG A 266 -4.64 -20.18 -35.13
C ARG A 266 -3.17 -19.88 -34.87
N SER A 267 -2.76 -18.61 -34.94
CA SER A 267 -1.41 -18.14 -34.63
C SER A 267 -1.02 -18.41 -33.17
N VAL A 268 -1.93 -18.14 -32.23
CA VAL A 268 -1.75 -18.38 -30.80
C VAL A 268 -1.66 -19.88 -30.50
N VAL A 269 -2.53 -20.68 -31.14
CA VAL A 269 -2.49 -22.14 -31.03
C VAL A 269 -1.15 -22.70 -31.51
N LYS A 270 -0.65 -22.24 -32.67
CA LYS A 270 0.64 -22.68 -33.22
C LYS A 270 1.81 -22.29 -32.32
N LYS A 271 1.80 -21.06 -31.78
CA LYS A 271 2.82 -20.56 -30.85
C LYS A 271 2.85 -21.36 -29.54
N ASN A 272 1.68 -21.69 -28.99
CA ASN A 272 1.56 -22.48 -27.77
C ASN A 272 1.97 -23.94 -27.99
N LYS A 273 1.65 -24.52 -29.16
CA LYS A 273 2.12 -25.86 -29.54
C LYS A 273 3.65 -25.92 -29.63
N ALA A 274 4.26 -24.95 -30.31
CA ALA A 274 5.72 -24.85 -30.42
C ALA A 274 6.40 -24.70 -29.05
N LYS A 275 5.85 -23.86 -28.15
CA LYS A 275 6.34 -23.74 -26.76
C LYS A 275 6.26 -25.06 -25.99
N ARG A 276 5.15 -25.80 -26.12
CA ARG A 276 5.00 -27.10 -25.44
C ARG A 276 5.95 -28.16 -26.00
N GLU A 277 6.20 -28.16 -27.30
CA GLU A 277 7.17 -29.07 -27.93
C GLU A 277 8.61 -28.75 -27.54
N ALA A 278 8.98 -27.47 -27.49
CA ALA A 278 10.28 -27.02 -27.00
C ALA A 278 10.50 -27.40 -25.53
N ALA A 279 9.49 -27.19 -24.67
CA ALA A 279 9.54 -27.59 -23.26
C ALA A 279 9.71 -29.12 -23.11
N LYS A 280 8.96 -29.92 -23.88
CA LYS A 280 9.10 -31.39 -23.87
C LYS A 280 10.48 -31.83 -24.39
N ALA A 281 11.04 -31.16 -25.39
CA ALA A 281 12.38 -31.45 -25.89
C ALA A 281 13.46 -31.13 -24.85
N ALA A 282 13.32 -30.00 -24.13
CA ALA A 282 14.22 -29.62 -23.05
C ALA A 282 14.20 -30.62 -21.89
N VAL A 283 13.02 -31.09 -21.47
CA VAL A 283 12.88 -32.12 -20.43
C VAL A 283 13.54 -33.43 -20.88
N LYS A 284 13.28 -33.89 -22.11
CA LYS A 284 13.92 -35.12 -22.64
C LYS A 284 15.45 -34.99 -22.77
N ALA A 285 15.96 -33.80 -23.08
CA ALA A 285 17.40 -33.55 -23.13
C ALA A 285 18.03 -33.59 -21.73
N ALA A 286 17.34 -33.04 -20.72
CA ALA A 286 17.76 -33.10 -19.32
C ALA A 286 17.73 -34.52 -18.74
N GLU A 287 16.74 -35.34 -19.12
CA GLU A 287 16.67 -36.75 -18.70
C GLU A 287 17.81 -37.60 -19.32
N LYS A 288 18.16 -37.33 -20.59
CA LYS A 288 19.28 -38.00 -21.28
C LYS A 288 20.65 -37.60 -20.70
N SER A 289 20.81 -36.36 -20.23
CA SER A 289 22.05 -35.95 -19.56
C SER A 289 22.18 -36.56 -18.16
N HIS A 290 21.08 -36.71 -17.44
CA HIS A 290 21.05 -37.43 -16.15
C HIS A 290 21.37 -38.92 -16.26
N SER A 291 20.90 -39.61 -17.32
CA SER A 291 21.19 -41.04 -17.51
C SER A 291 22.64 -41.32 -17.93
N LYS A 292 23.28 -40.42 -18.71
CA LYS A 292 24.72 -40.50 -19.02
C LYS A 292 25.61 -40.30 -17.79
N LYS A 293 25.19 -39.49 -16.82
CA LYS A 293 25.94 -39.25 -15.57
C LYS A 293 25.90 -40.46 -14.63
N LYS A 294 24.83 -41.27 -14.66
CA LYS A 294 24.70 -42.51 -13.89
C LYS A 294 25.52 -43.70 -14.43
N LYS A 295 25.94 -43.68 -15.70
CA LYS A 295 26.76 -44.73 -16.34
C LYS A 295 28.28 -44.54 -16.19
N LYS A 296 28.71 -43.45 -15.53
CA LYS A 296 30.12 -43.08 -15.33
C LYS A 296 30.58 -43.19 -13.86
N LYS A 297 29.79 -43.83 -13.01
CA LYS A 297 30.18 -44.24 -11.66
C LYS A 297 30.15 -45.75 -11.57
#